data_AF-A0A957SDL4-F1
#
_entry.id   AF-A0A957SDL4-F1
#
_cell.length_a   1.000
_cell.length_b   1.000
_cell.length_c   1.000
_cell.angle_alpha   90.00
_cell.angle_beta   90.00
_cell.angle_gamma   90.00
#
_symmetry.space_group_name_H-M   'P 1'
#
loop_
_entity.id
_entity.type
_entity.pdbx_description
1 polymer ?
#
loop_
_entity_poly.entity_id
_entity_poly.type
_entity_poly.pdbx_seq_one_letter_code
_entity_poly.pdbx_strand_id
1 'polypeptide(L)'
;MAILTIGSLVMPDDLAKRGHYMPPAPEVLGNNGRGIDQISVTYSMQITYNRLPKAHYVWWRTTLLAGQLSREFSSSNIVVDDLGNNLSVFSLVVHRPTFTGIKFNQHYEGVIVRITDILLTS
;
A
#
# COMPACT_ATOMS: atom_id res chain seq x y z
N MET A 1 -0.47 11.54 13.75
CA MET A 1 -0.34 11.67 12.28
C MET A 1 0.13 10.32 11.78
N ALA A 2 -0.65 9.65 10.94
CA ALA A 2 -0.30 8.32 10.43
C ALA A 2 0.84 8.44 9.40
N ILE A 3 1.88 7.63 9.52
CA ILE A 3 3.08 7.70 8.67
C ILE A 3 3.21 6.39 7.91
N LEU A 4 3.15 6.44 6.58
CA LEU A 4 3.51 5.30 5.74
C LEU A 4 5.02 5.31 5.49
N THR A 5 5.66 4.21 5.86
CA THR A 5 7.07 3.95 5.57
C THR A 5 7.17 2.66 4.77
N ILE A 6 7.88 2.68 3.63
CA ILE A 6 8.08 1.50 2.79
C ILE A 6 9.57 1.35 2.51
N GLY A 7 10.18 0.26 2.96
CA GLY A 7 11.62 0.04 2.80
C GLY A 7 12.46 1.20 3.34
N SER A 8 12.12 1.73 4.53
CA SER A 8 12.73 2.91 5.16
C SER A 8 12.48 4.25 4.46
N LEU A 9 11.76 4.27 3.33
CA LEU A 9 11.38 5.51 2.66
C LEU A 9 10.06 6.03 3.25
N VAL A 10 10.10 7.25 3.77
CA VAL A 10 8.91 7.93 4.28
C VAL A 10 8.16 8.53 3.09
N MET A 11 6.86 8.25 3.03
CA MET A 11 6.01 8.84 2.00
C MET A 11 5.95 10.38 2.15
N PRO A 12 6.10 11.16 1.07
CA PRO A 12 6.09 12.62 1.13
C PRO A 12 4.70 13.26 1.38
N ASP A 13 3.64 12.46 1.54
CA ASP A 13 2.25 12.92 1.62
C ASP A 13 1.54 12.40 2.88
N ASP A 14 0.54 13.15 3.35
CA ASP A 14 -0.29 12.81 4.51
C ASP A 14 -1.36 11.76 4.13
N LEU A 15 -1.09 10.49 4.44
CA LEU A 15 -2.03 9.39 4.21
C LEU A 15 -3.38 9.59 4.90
N ALA A 16 -3.40 10.31 6.03
CA ALA A 16 -4.58 10.42 6.90
C ALA A 16 -5.79 11.05 6.19
N LYS A 17 -5.60 11.63 5.00
CA LYS A 17 -6.66 12.29 4.23
C LYS A 17 -7.23 11.44 3.07
N ARG A 18 -6.60 10.32 2.67
CA ARG A 18 -6.79 9.76 1.30
C ARG A 18 -6.70 8.22 1.14
N GLY A 19 -6.42 7.46 2.20
CA GLY A 19 -6.39 5.99 2.14
C GLY A 19 -7.76 5.35 2.35
N HIS A 20 -8.10 4.32 1.58
CA HIS A 20 -9.22 3.43 1.88
C HIS A 20 -8.68 2.04 2.23
N TYR A 21 -8.95 1.61 3.46
CA TYR A 21 -8.59 0.29 3.95
C TYR A 21 -9.59 -0.76 3.45
N MET A 22 -9.09 -1.88 2.92
CA MET A 22 -9.89 -3.07 2.70
C MET A 22 -9.27 -4.19 3.54
N PRO A 23 -9.92 -4.66 4.62
CA PRO A 23 -9.37 -5.74 5.43
C PRO A 23 -9.19 -6.99 4.56
N PRO A 24 -8.16 -7.81 4.85
CA PRO A 24 -7.93 -9.06 4.14
C PRO A 24 -9.17 -9.96 4.24
N ALA A 25 -9.54 -10.57 3.13
CA ALA A 25 -10.32 -11.79 3.20
C ALA A 25 -9.34 -12.90 3.62
N PRO A 26 -9.54 -13.60 4.75
CA PRO A 26 -8.73 -14.76 5.08
C PRO A 26 -8.90 -15.81 3.98
N GLU A 27 -7.81 -16.23 3.35
CA GLU A 27 -7.83 -17.40 2.47
C GLU A 27 -7.70 -18.64 3.35
N VAL A 28 -8.72 -19.52 3.31
CA VAL A 28 -8.73 -20.79 4.04
C VAL A 28 -7.80 -21.75 3.31
N LEU A 29 -6.60 -21.97 3.87
CA LEU A 29 -5.56 -22.82 3.26
C LEU A 29 -5.77 -24.32 3.51
N GLY A 30 -6.62 -24.68 4.48
CA GLY A 30 -6.89 -26.08 4.82
C GLY A 30 -7.96 -26.24 5.89
N ASN A 31 -8.73 -27.33 5.78
CA ASN A 31 -9.77 -27.71 6.73
C ASN A 31 -9.39 -29.10 7.29
N ASN A 32 -9.07 -29.21 8.58
CA ASN A 32 -8.59 -30.47 9.19
C ASN A 32 -9.73 -31.42 9.60
N GLY A 33 -10.93 -31.22 9.05
CA GLY A 33 -12.14 -31.97 9.42
C GLY A 33 -12.71 -31.59 10.81
N ARG A 34 -12.10 -30.65 11.54
CA ARG A 34 -12.62 -30.05 12.78
C ARG A 34 -12.81 -28.52 12.68
N GLY A 35 -12.39 -27.90 11.58
CA GLY A 35 -12.46 -26.47 11.35
C GLY A 35 -11.29 -25.96 10.50
N ILE A 36 -11.20 -24.63 10.38
CA ILE A 36 -10.11 -23.94 9.66
C ILE A 36 -8.78 -24.23 10.38
N ASP A 37 -7.85 -24.91 9.71
CA ASP A 37 -6.56 -25.36 10.28
C ASP A 37 -5.42 -24.39 9.99
N GLN A 38 -5.51 -23.65 8.89
CA GLN A 38 -4.47 -22.72 8.46
C GLN A 38 -5.10 -21.56 7.67
N ILE A 39 -4.79 -20.33 8.07
CA ILE A 39 -5.25 -19.11 7.40
C ILE A 39 -4.02 -18.43 6.78
N SER A 40 -4.02 -18.22 5.47
CA SER A 40 -3.14 -17.22 4.87
C SER A 40 -3.89 -15.90 4.93
N VAL A 41 -3.40 -14.98 5.76
CA VAL A 41 -3.96 -13.62 5.77
C VAL A 41 -3.00 -12.75 4.97
N THR A 42 -3.20 -12.67 3.65
CA THR A 42 -2.53 -11.66 2.82
C THR A 42 -3.34 -10.37 2.88
N TYR A 43 -2.73 -9.32 3.43
CA TYR A 43 -3.36 -8.01 3.58
C TYR A 43 -3.13 -7.15 2.32
N SER A 44 -4.06 -6.24 2.04
CA SER A 44 -3.91 -5.27 0.94
C SER A 44 -4.38 -3.88 1.37
N MET A 45 -3.81 -2.85 0.74
CA MET A 45 -4.16 -1.45 0.97
C MET A 45 -4.30 -0.74 -0.37
N GLN A 46 -5.35 0.07 -0.50
CA GLN A 46 -5.54 0.95 -1.65
C GLN A 46 -5.57 2.42 -1.20
N ILE A 47 -4.76 3.25 -1.85
CA ILE A 47 -4.73 4.68 -1.59
C ILE A 47 -5.23 5.41 -2.84
N THR A 48 -6.22 6.28 -2.69
CA THR A 48 -6.86 6.98 -3.80
C THR A 48 -6.66 8.49 -3.66
N TYR A 49 -6.15 9.14 -4.70
CA TYR A 49 -5.94 10.58 -4.74
C TYR A 49 -6.81 11.20 -5.85
N ASN A 50 -7.74 12.07 -5.46
CA ASN A 50 -8.46 12.89 -6.44
C ASN A 50 -7.50 13.73 -7.29
N ARG A 51 -6.44 14.27 -6.64
CA ARG A 51 -5.36 15.03 -7.27
C ARG A 51 -4.03 14.74 -6.59
N LEU A 52 -3.02 14.33 -7.36
CA LEU A 52 -1.66 14.09 -6.87
C LEU A 52 -0.65 14.99 -7.61
N PRO A 53 0.21 15.76 -6.93
CA PRO A 53 1.25 16.54 -7.57
C PRO A 53 2.18 15.67 -8.42
N LYS A 54 2.64 16.19 -9.56
CA LYS A 54 3.57 15.47 -10.45
C LYS A 54 4.80 14.94 -9.70
N ALA A 55 5.37 15.75 -8.80
CA ALA A 55 6.54 15.36 -8.00
C ALA A 55 6.29 14.09 -7.16
N HIS A 56 5.10 13.96 -6.56
CA HIS A 56 4.74 12.82 -5.73
C HIS A 56 4.48 11.58 -6.58
N TYR A 57 3.82 11.75 -7.74
CA TYR A 57 3.68 10.65 -8.70
C TYR A 57 5.04 10.13 -9.19
N VAL A 58 5.96 11.05 -9.50
CA VAL A 58 7.33 10.69 -9.90
C VAL A 58 8.04 9.96 -8.77
N TRP A 59 7.94 10.43 -7.53
CA TRP A 59 8.52 9.76 -6.36
C TRP A 59 8.07 8.29 -6.25
N TRP A 60 6.78 8.00 -6.40
CA TRP A 60 6.27 6.62 -6.41
C TRP A 60 6.94 5.79 -7.50
N ARG A 61 7.02 6.34 -8.72
CA ARG A 61 7.55 5.61 -9.88
C ARG A 61 9.07 5.41 -9.83
N THR A 62 9.83 6.42 -9.45
CA THR A 62 11.29 6.42 -9.57
C THR A 62 11.98 6.11 -8.25
N THR A 63 11.57 6.78 -7.17
CA THR A 63 12.24 6.63 -5.87
C THR A 63 11.85 5.31 -5.22
N LEU A 64 10.56 5.02 -5.14
CA LEU A 64 10.08 3.81 -4.50
C LEU A 64 10.24 2.58 -5.41
N LEU A 65 9.67 2.64 -6.60
CA LEU A 65 9.62 1.49 -7.51
C LEU A 65 10.86 1.32 -8.40
N ALA A 66 11.83 2.23 -8.37
CA ALA A 66 13.02 2.18 -9.23
C ALA A 66 12.69 1.99 -10.73
N GLY A 67 11.56 2.55 -11.19
CA GLY A 67 11.08 2.42 -12.57
C GLY A 67 10.33 1.12 -12.89
N GLN A 68 10.21 0.18 -11.97
CA GLN A 68 9.51 -1.10 -12.16
C GLN A 68 7.98 -0.95 -12.15
N LEU A 69 7.26 -2.01 -12.53
CA LEU A 69 5.78 -2.07 -12.47
C LEU A 69 5.27 -2.36 -11.06
N SER A 70 6.02 -3.14 -10.30
CA SER A 70 5.82 -3.38 -8.88
C SER A 70 7.17 -3.64 -8.22
N ARG A 71 7.22 -3.56 -6.89
CA ARG A 71 8.41 -3.88 -6.11
C ARG A 71 8.02 -4.43 -4.75
N GLU A 72 8.68 -5.52 -4.36
CA GLU A 72 8.58 -6.10 -3.04
C GLU A 72 9.52 -5.40 -2.04
N PHE A 73 9.04 -5.26 -0.80
CA PHE A 73 9.80 -4.73 0.32
C PHE A 73 9.63 -5.66 1.51
N SER A 74 10.73 -6.19 2.03
CA SER A 74 10.75 -7.21 3.09
C SER A 74 11.29 -6.71 4.44
N SER A 75 11.48 -5.41 4.61
CA SER A 75 11.95 -4.84 5.87
C SER A 75 11.56 -3.37 6.04
N SER A 76 11.52 -2.91 7.29
CA SER A 76 11.29 -1.50 7.67
C SER A 76 10.03 -0.90 7.05
N ASN A 77 8.95 -1.67 7.04
CA ASN A 77 7.66 -1.29 6.50
C ASN A 77 6.68 -0.94 7.63
N ILE A 78 6.03 0.21 7.52
CA ILE A 78 4.97 0.67 8.41
C ILE A 78 3.80 1.08 7.52
N VAL A 79 2.68 0.38 7.63
CA VAL A 79 1.40 0.74 6.99
C VAL A 79 0.46 1.35 8.02
N VAL A 80 -0.75 1.71 7.61
CA VAL A 80 -1.75 2.34 8.47
C VAL A 80 -3.01 1.46 8.50
N ASP A 81 -3.57 1.20 9.68
CA ASP A 81 -4.81 0.46 9.87
C ASP A 81 -6.07 1.33 9.66
N ASP A 82 -7.26 0.74 9.78
CA ASP A 82 -8.55 1.43 9.64
C ASP A 82 -8.84 2.46 10.74
N LEU A 83 -8.16 2.33 11.88
CA LEU A 83 -8.24 3.26 13.01
C LEU A 83 -7.21 4.40 12.91
N GLY A 84 -6.37 4.39 11.87
CA GLY A 84 -5.31 5.38 11.66
C GLY A 84 -4.05 5.13 12.49
N ASN A 85 -3.89 3.96 13.09
CA ASN A 85 -2.67 3.57 13.79
C ASN A 85 -1.61 3.03 12.81
N ASN A 86 -0.35 3.22 13.19
CA ASN A 86 0.77 2.66 12.47
C ASN A 86 0.88 1.15 12.76
N LEU A 87 0.96 0.34 11.71
CA LEU A 87 1.09 -1.11 11.78
C LEU A 87 2.43 -1.53 11.16
N SER A 88 3.28 -2.18 11.97
CA SER A 88 4.56 -2.71 11.48
C SER A 88 4.33 -4.03 10.73
N VAL A 89 4.87 -4.10 9.51
CA VAL A 89 4.66 -5.26 8.63
C VAL A 89 6.00 -5.81 8.15
N PHE A 90 6.06 -7.13 7.98
CA PHE A 90 7.25 -7.85 7.55
C PHE A 90 7.52 -7.59 6.07
N SER A 91 6.59 -7.97 5.20
CA SER A 91 6.71 -7.79 3.76
C SER A 91 5.47 -7.13 3.16
N LEU A 92 5.64 -6.52 2.00
CA LEU A 92 4.57 -6.00 1.15
C LEU A 92 5.05 -5.85 -0.30
N VAL A 93 4.12 -5.78 -1.24
CA VAL A 93 4.37 -5.46 -2.65
C VAL A 93 3.66 -4.17 -3.01
N VAL A 94 4.40 -3.21 -3.54
CA VAL A 94 3.85 -1.94 -4.05
C VAL A 94 3.70 -2.02 -5.55
N HIS A 95 2.54 -1.60 -6.07
CA HIS A 95 2.26 -1.51 -7.49
C HIS A 95 2.38 -0.08 -8.02
N ARG A 96 2.74 0.04 -9.29
CA ARG A 96 2.78 1.33 -9.99
C ARG A 96 1.43 2.03 -9.92
N PRO A 97 1.37 3.32 -9.53
CA PRO A 97 0.11 4.03 -9.44
C PRO A 97 -0.54 4.19 -10.82
N THR A 98 -1.84 3.94 -10.89
CA THR A 98 -2.68 4.24 -12.06
C THR A 98 -3.31 5.62 -11.92
N PHE A 99 -3.82 6.21 -13.00
CA PHE A 99 -4.48 7.52 -12.99
C PHE A 99 -5.53 7.59 -14.10
N THR A 100 -6.52 8.49 -13.97
CA THR A 100 -7.58 8.67 -14.97
C THR A 100 -7.29 9.81 -15.94
N GLY A 101 -6.47 10.78 -15.54
CA GLY A 101 -6.12 11.91 -16.40
C GLY A 101 -4.89 12.68 -15.91
N ILE A 102 -4.39 13.54 -16.80
CA ILE A 102 -3.30 14.48 -16.51
C ILE A 102 -3.82 15.86 -16.87
N LYS A 103 -3.83 16.79 -15.92
CA LYS A 103 -4.01 18.21 -16.23
C LYS A 103 -2.65 18.82 -16.56
N PHE A 104 -2.59 19.56 -17.66
CA PHE A 104 -1.36 20.16 -18.14
C PHE A 104 -0.56 20.82 -17.01
N ASN A 105 0.62 20.25 -16.79
CA ASN A 105 1.75 20.72 -16.00
C ASN A 105 1.70 20.76 -14.47
N GLN A 106 0.68 20.24 -13.77
CA GLN A 106 0.72 20.32 -12.30
C GLN A 106 0.27 19.06 -11.53
N HIS A 107 -0.77 18.33 -11.97
CA HIS A 107 -1.31 17.22 -11.17
C HIS A 107 -1.84 16.07 -12.02
N TYR A 108 -1.72 14.85 -11.49
CA TYR A 108 -2.43 13.65 -11.94
C TYR A 108 -3.80 13.59 -11.26
N GLU A 109 -4.84 13.21 -12.00
CA GLU A 109 -6.20 13.06 -11.50
C GLU A 109 -6.56 11.57 -11.33
N GLY A 110 -7.34 11.27 -10.28
CA GLY A 110 -7.83 9.92 -10.00
C GLY A 110 -6.72 8.88 -9.81
N VAL A 111 -5.66 9.22 -9.07
CA VAL A 111 -4.52 8.32 -8.87
C VAL A 111 -4.88 7.21 -7.89
N ILE A 112 -4.58 5.97 -8.22
CA ILE A 112 -4.78 4.82 -7.34
C ILE A 112 -3.44 4.11 -7.13
N VAL A 113 -3.03 3.96 -5.86
CA VAL A 113 -1.87 3.18 -5.43
C VAL A 113 -2.37 1.91 -4.77
N ARG A 114 -1.84 0.76 -5.16
CA ARG A 114 -2.16 -0.53 -4.54
C ARG A 114 -0.93 -1.10 -3.86
N ILE A 115 -1.13 -1.60 -2.65
CA ILE A 115 -0.16 -2.36 -1.89
C ILE A 115 -0.79 -3.71 -1.58
N THR A 116 -0.13 -4.82 -1.93
CA THR A 116 -0.63 -6.18 -1.75
C THR A 116 0.38 -7.01 -0.97
N ASP A 117 0.02 -8.26 -0.68
CA ASP A 117 0.91 -9.25 -0.06
C ASP A 117 1.53 -8.72 1.25
N ILE A 118 0.76 -7.89 1.96
CA ILE A 118 1.19 -7.32 3.23
C ILE A 118 1.15 -8.46 4.25
N LEU A 119 2.31 -8.78 4.83
CA LEU A 119 2.48 -9.78 5.86
C LEU A 119 2.75 -9.10 7.19
N LEU A 120 1.93 -9.37 8.22
CA LEU A 120 2.11 -8.77 9.53
C LEU A 120 3.36 -9.31 10.24
N THR A 121 3.89 -8.50 11.16
CA THR A 121 4.88 -8.98 12.13
C THR A 121 4.18 -9.88 13.16
N SER A 122 4.80 -11.02 13.49
CA SER A 122 4.31 -11.99 14.49
C SER A 122 4.37 -11.43 15.91
#